data_AF-A0A151RJ10-F1
#
_entry.id   AF-A0A151RJ10-F1
#
_cell.length_a   1.000
_cell.length_b   1.000
_cell.length_c   1.000
_cell.angle_alpha   90.00
_cell.angle_beta   90.00
_cell.angle_gamma   90.00
#
_symmetry.space_group_name_H-M   'P 1'
#
loop_
_entity.id
_entity.type
_entity.pdbx_description
1 polymer ?
#
loop_
_entity_poly.entity_id
_entity_poly.type
_entity_poly.pdbx_seq_one_letter_code
_entity_poly.pdbx_strand_id
1 'polypeptide(L)'
;MVPNYVQFHRVFWIFKPCIDGFKYRKLVVQVDGPFLCGKYKGTLLVVVAQDGNKKIFSIAFSIVEGETTDAWYFFLHYLKKYIFPQDGLCLISDRHESIKNTYFRQGSGWTLENSVHLFCICHIAQNLKRYFRNAKRKKLIINMGI
;
A
#
# COMPACT_ATOMS: atom_id res chain seq x y z
N MET A 1 9.31 -17.86 26.50
CA MET A 1 10.18 -17.04 25.63
C MET A 1 11.60 -17.57 25.78
N VAL A 2 12.35 -17.74 24.68
CA VAL A 2 13.74 -18.21 24.74
C VAL A 2 14.64 -17.00 25.01
N PRO A 3 15.48 -17.00 26.07
CA PRO A 3 16.44 -15.93 26.31
C PRO A 3 17.37 -15.76 25.10
N ASN A 4 17.64 -14.52 24.68
CA ASN A 4 18.52 -14.14 23.55
C ASN A 4 18.01 -14.46 22.13
N TYR A 5 16.70 -14.64 21.93
CA TYR A 5 16.14 -14.74 20.58
C TYR A 5 16.08 -13.36 19.90
N VAL A 6 16.90 -13.15 18.86
CA VAL A 6 16.84 -11.95 18.00
C VAL A 6 15.92 -12.23 16.82
N GLN A 7 14.82 -11.48 16.74
CA GLN A 7 13.89 -11.55 15.61
C GLN A 7 14.01 -10.29 14.76
N PHE A 8 14.05 -10.47 13.45
CA PHE A 8 13.84 -9.36 12.53
C PHE A 8 12.45 -8.76 12.77
N HIS A 9 12.40 -7.45 13.02
CA HIS A 9 11.13 -6.74 13.28
C HIS A 9 10.62 -6.08 12.00
N ARG A 10 11.20 -4.94 11.59
CA ARG A 10 10.78 -4.19 10.41
C ARG A 10 11.95 -3.49 9.73
N VAL A 11 11.90 -3.36 8.42
CA VAL A 11 12.83 -2.50 7.65
C VAL A 11 12.04 -1.77 6.57
N PHE A 12 12.31 -0.48 6.40
CA PHE A 12 11.75 0.35 5.33
C PHE A 12 12.90 0.85 4.46
N TRP A 13 12.73 0.81 3.14
CA TRP A 13 13.70 1.40 2.23
C TRP A 13 13.04 1.96 0.98
N ILE A 14 13.78 2.85 0.34
CA ILE A 14 13.37 3.59 -0.84
C ILE A 14 14.59 3.87 -1.72
N PHE A 15 14.36 3.89 -3.02
CA PHE A 15 15.40 4.28 -3.98
C PHE A 15 15.31 5.77 -4.27
N LYS A 16 16.43 6.48 -4.09
CA LYS A 16 16.55 7.93 -4.38
C LYS A 16 16.05 8.31 -5.78
N PRO A 17 16.33 7.55 -6.86
CA PRO A 17 15.76 7.82 -8.18
C PRO A 17 14.22 7.79 -8.21
N CYS A 18 13.58 6.94 -7.41
CA CYS A 18 12.12 6.89 -7.32
C CYS A 18 11.56 8.14 -6.62
N ILE A 19 12.24 8.68 -5.60
CA ILE A 19 11.87 9.94 -4.95
C ILE A 19 11.96 11.09 -5.96
N ASP A 20 13.09 11.19 -6.66
CA ASP A 20 13.34 12.31 -7.57
C ASP A 20 12.41 12.26 -8.78
N GLY A 21 12.19 11.06 -9.34
CA GLY A 21 11.30 10.86 -10.47
C GLY A 21 9.82 11.09 -10.14
N PHE A 22 9.39 10.78 -8.91
CA PHE A 22 7.99 10.91 -8.52
C PHE A 22 7.52 12.36 -8.39
N LYS A 23 8.43 13.32 -8.14
CA LYS A 23 8.11 14.76 -8.09
C LYS A 23 7.38 15.28 -9.33
N TYR A 24 7.53 14.62 -10.47
CA TYR A 24 6.95 15.01 -11.76
C TYR A 24 5.79 14.10 -12.20
N ARG A 25 5.26 13.26 -11.29
CA ARG A 25 4.20 12.28 -11.60
C ARG A 25 2.89 12.67 -10.94
N LYS A 26 1.83 11.97 -11.34
CA LYS A 26 0.53 12.07 -10.68
C LYS A 26 0.69 11.63 -9.22
N LEU A 27 0.08 12.39 -8.31
CA LEU A 27 0.05 12.09 -6.88
C LEU A 27 -0.96 10.97 -6.58
N VAL A 28 -0.85 9.86 -7.30
CA VAL A 28 -1.69 8.67 -7.14
C VAL A 28 -0.76 7.48 -6.95
N VAL A 29 -0.94 6.79 -5.83
CA VAL A 29 -0.14 5.61 -5.49
C VAL A 29 -1.02 4.48 -5.04
N GLN A 30 -0.57 3.25 -5.30
CA GLN A 30 -1.23 2.04 -4.83
C GLN A 30 -0.33 1.31 -3.85
N VAL A 31 -0.88 0.83 -2.73
CA VAL A 31 -0.17 0.01 -1.75
C VAL A 31 -0.77 -1.39 -1.68
N ASP A 32 0.09 -2.37 -1.44
CA ASP A 32 -0.29 -3.77 -1.27
C ASP A 32 0.70 -4.51 -0.35
N GLY A 33 0.29 -5.64 0.20
CA GLY A 33 1.04 -6.43 1.18
C GLY A 33 1.06 -7.93 0.90
N PRO A 34 1.73 -8.39 -0.19
CA PRO A 34 1.92 -9.82 -0.39
C PRO A 34 2.68 -10.48 0.76
N PHE A 35 2.20 -11.64 1.20
CA PHE A 35 2.91 -12.49 2.14
C PHE A 35 4.23 -13.00 1.54
N LEU A 36 5.28 -13.00 2.35
CA LEU A 36 6.55 -13.61 1.97
C LEU A 36 6.42 -15.13 1.96
N CYS A 37 6.87 -15.75 0.87
CA CYS A 37 6.93 -17.20 0.72
C CYS A 37 8.32 -17.74 1.04
N GLY A 38 8.39 -18.93 1.63
CA GLY A 38 9.65 -19.65 1.89
C GLY A 38 9.99 -19.74 3.38
N LYS A 39 11.29 -19.70 3.70
CA LYS A 39 11.80 -19.90 5.06
C LYS A 39 11.41 -18.76 6.02
N TYR A 40 11.24 -17.55 5.49
CA TYR A 40 10.96 -16.36 6.27
C TYR A 40 9.48 -16.03 6.20
N LYS A 41 8.87 -15.90 7.38
CA LYS A 41 7.50 -15.39 7.52
C LYS A 41 7.51 -13.86 7.54
N GLY A 42 6.40 -13.25 7.17
CA GLY A 42 6.20 -11.81 7.19
C GLY A 42 5.47 -11.33 5.95
N THR A 43 5.41 -10.01 5.82
CA THR A 43 4.75 -9.35 4.69
C THR A 43 5.72 -8.36 4.05
N LEU A 44 5.76 -8.35 2.71
CA LEU A 44 6.41 -7.31 1.95
C LEU A 44 5.36 -6.25 1.59
N LEU A 45 5.40 -5.11 2.26
CA LEU A 45 4.59 -3.95 1.89
C LEU A 45 5.28 -3.20 0.76
N VAL A 46 4.53 -2.88 -0.29
CA VAL A 46 5.04 -2.17 -1.46
C VAL A 46 4.11 -1.01 -1.79
N VAL A 47 4.70 0.13 -2.16
CA VAL A 47 4.00 1.22 -2.81
C VAL A 47 4.43 1.30 -4.28
N VAL A 48 3.46 1.40 -5.16
CA VAL A 48 3.68 1.57 -6.59
C VAL A 48 2.99 2.83 -7.09
N ALA A 49 3.53 3.41 -8.15
CA ALA A 49 2.93 4.52 -8.87
C ALA A 49 2.90 4.23 -10.36
N GLN A 50 2.14 5.05 -11.06
CA GLN A 50 2.06 5.02 -12.51
C GLN A 50 2.76 6.24 -13.11
N ASP A 51 3.61 6.01 -14.11
CA ASP A 51 4.25 7.09 -14.85
C ASP A 51 3.34 7.68 -15.95
N GLY A 52 3.83 8.69 -16.66
CA GLY A 52 3.09 9.33 -17.75
C GLY A 52 2.77 8.39 -18.92
N ASN A 53 3.52 7.29 -19.05
CA ASN A 53 3.35 6.26 -20.08
C ASN A 53 2.49 5.07 -19.60
N LYS A 54 1.75 5.27 -18.50
CA LYS A 54 0.90 4.25 -17.88
C LYS A 54 1.66 3.03 -17.37
N LYS A 55 2.99 3.09 -17.21
CA LYS A 55 3.80 2.00 -16.66
C LYS A 55 3.82 2.08 -15.15
N ILE A 56 3.70 0.92 -14.51
CA ILE A 56 3.76 0.79 -13.05
C ILE A 56 5.22 0.66 -12.65
N PHE A 57 5.63 1.42 -11.64
CA PHE A 57 6.95 1.30 -11.02
C PHE A 57 6.81 1.34 -9.49
N SER A 58 7.70 0.62 -8.81
CA SER A 58 7.72 0.60 -7.34
C SER A 58 8.52 1.78 -6.79
N ILE A 59 8.03 2.40 -5.72
CA ILE A 59 8.70 3.55 -5.10
C ILE A 59 9.44 3.12 -3.84
N ALA A 60 8.74 2.46 -2.91
CA ALA A 60 9.26 2.10 -1.60
C ALA A 60 8.73 0.74 -1.15
N PHE A 61 9.44 0.17 -0.19
CA PHE A 61 9.23 -1.19 0.27
C PHE A 61 9.39 -1.25 1.79
N SER A 62 8.73 -2.21 2.40
CA SER A 62 8.97 -2.56 3.79
C SER A 62 8.77 -4.05 4.03
N ILE A 63 9.68 -4.67 4.78
CA ILE A 63 9.45 -6.00 5.33
C ILE A 63 8.96 -5.80 6.76
N VAL A 64 7.84 -6.45 7.09
CA VAL A 64 7.19 -6.37 8.40
C VAL A 64 6.77 -7.75 8.87
N GLU A 65 6.49 -7.88 10.17
CA GLU A 65 6.08 -9.13 10.80
C GLU A 65 4.73 -9.68 10.30
N GLY A 66 3.87 -8.81 9.76
CA GLY A 66 2.56 -9.17 9.18
C GLY A 66 1.73 -7.94 8.83
N GLU A 67 0.50 -8.13 8.33
CA GLU A 67 -0.42 -7.05 7.95
C GLU A 67 -1.19 -6.45 9.16
N THR A 68 -0.47 -6.08 10.21
CA THR A 68 -1.04 -5.46 11.41
C THR A 68 -1.23 -3.94 11.22
N THR A 69 -2.11 -3.33 12.02
CA THR A 69 -2.27 -1.86 12.02
C THR A 69 -0.96 -1.15 12.34
N ASP A 70 -0.13 -1.69 13.24
CA ASP A 70 1.15 -1.08 13.56
C ASP A 70 2.19 -1.22 12.44
N ALA A 71 2.17 -2.32 11.70
CA ALA A 71 3.04 -2.51 10.54
C ALA A 71 2.67 -1.56 9.40
N TRP A 72 1.37 -1.41 9.12
CA TRP A 72 0.88 -0.43 8.16
C TRP A 72 1.15 1.00 8.62
N TYR A 73 1.02 1.31 9.91
CA TYR A 73 1.37 2.62 10.45
C TYR A 73 2.85 2.94 10.25
N PHE A 74 3.73 1.99 10.56
CA PHE A 74 5.17 2.13 10.29
C PHE A 74 5.43 2.44 8.82
N PHE A 75 4.82 1.69 7.90
CA PHE A 75 5.00 1.89 6.46
C PHE A 75 4.46 3.24 5.99
N LEU A 76 3.21 3.57 6.30
CA LEU A 76 2.55 4.82 5.87
C LEU A 76 3.16 6.07 6.49
N HIS A 77 3.70 5.96 7.71
CA HIS A 77 4.43 7.05 8.36
C HIS A 77 5.68 7.45 7.56
N TYR A 78 6.55 6.47 7.25
CA TYR A 78 7.76 6.74 6.48
C TYR A 78 7.47 7.12 5.03
N LEU A 79 6.40 6.56 4.47
CA LEU A 79 5.91 6.91 3.15
C LEU A 79 5.51 8.40 3.06
N LYS A 80 4.68 8.90 4.00
CA LYS A 80 4.30 10.31 4.06
C LYS A 80 5.52 11.19 4.31
N LYS A 81 6.40 10.80 5.24
CA LYS A 81 7.59 11.57 5.62
C LYS A 81 8.58 11.78 4.47
N TYR A 82 8.88 10.74 3.69
CA TYR A 82 9.97 10.80 2.70
C TYR A 82 9.53 10.98 1.26
N ILE A 83 8.27 10.66 0.92
CA ILE A 83 7.80 10.68 -0.47
C ILE A 83 6.69 11.70 -0.66
N PHE A 84 5.81 11.85 0.33
CA PHE A 84 4.60 12.66 0.21
C PHE A 84 4.47 13.73 1.31
N PRO A 85 5.49 14.61 1.49
CA PRO A 85 5.38 15.68 2.48
C PRO A 85 4.27 16.69 2.15
N GLN A 86 3.85 16.74 0.88
CA GLN A 86 2.79 17.61 0.39
C GLN A 86 1.41 16.95 0.43
N ASP A 87 0.38 17.79 0.32
CA ASP A 87 -1.02 17.39 0.35
C ASP A 87 -1.55 17.06 -1.06
N GLY A 88 -2.73 16.43 -1.12
CA GLY A 88 -3.41 16.06 -2.35
C GLY A 88 -3.03 14.68 -2.91
N LEU A 89 -2.37 13.83 -2.11
CA LEU A 89 -2.08 12.45 -2.53
C LEU A 89 -3.34 11.58 -2.52
N CYS A 90 -3.56 10.82 -3.58
CA CYS A 90 -4.51 9.73 -3.64
C CYS A 90 -3.81 8.39 -3.33
N LEU A 91 -4.16 7.78 -2.20
CA LEU A 91 -3.75 6.44 -1.81
C LEU A 91 -4.82 5.42 -2.23
N ILE A 92 -4.42 4.42 -3.02
CA ILE A 92 -5.25 3.29 -3.40
C ILE A 92 -4.76 2.06 -2.65
N SER A 93 -5.63 1.32 -1.97
CA SER A 93 -5.22 0.12 -1.23
C SER A 93 -6.23 -1.03 -1.34
N ASP A 94 -5.89 -2.21 -0.85
CA ASP A 94 -6.92 -3.21 -0.50
C ASP A 94 -7.83 -2.67 0.63
N ARG A 95 -9.00 -3.28 0.80
CA ARG A 95 -9.99 -3.02 1.84
C ARG A 95 -9.63 -3.64 3.19
N HIS A 96 -8.37 -4.04 3.38
CA HIS A 96 -7.93 -4.67 4.62
C HIS A 96 -8.08 -3.69 5.80
N GLU A 97 -8.64 -4.17 6.92
CA GLU A 97 -9.07 -3.31 8.02
C GLU A 97 -7.90 -2.61 8.71
N SER A 98 -6.73 -3.25 8.75
CA SER A 98 -5.51 -2.64 9.30
C SER A 98 -5.05 -1.41 8.52
N ILE A 99 -5.27 -1.35 7.20
CA ILE A 99 -4.94 -0.18 6.38
C ILE A 99 -5.89 0.97 6.71
N LYS A 100 -7.20 0.70 6.77
CA LYS A 100 -8.21 1.71 7.11
C LYS A 100 -7.94 2.28 8.50
N ASN A 101 -7.75 1.41 9.49
CA ASN A 101 -7.46 1.81 10.87
C ASN A 101 -6.19 2.64 10.96
N THR A 102 -5.18 2.33 10.15
CA THR A 102 -3.94 3.10 10.10
C THR A 102 -4.17 4.50 9.51
N TYR A 103 -4.90 4.59 8.39
CA TYR A 103 -5.16 5.85 7.71
C TYR A 103 -5.87 6.84 8.65
N PHE A 104 -6.91 6.37 9.37
CA PHE A 104 -7.67 7.18 10.32
C PHE A 104 -7.05 7.30 11.72
N ARG A 105 -5.87 6.69 11.97
CA ARG A 105 -5.20 6.78 13.26
C ARG A 105 -4.74 8.21 13.54
N GLN A 106 -5.00 8.71 14.74
CA GLN A 106 -4.50 10.02 15.17
C GLN A 106 -2.96 10.07 15.06
N GLY A 107 -2.44 11.15 14.47
CA GLY A 107 -1.00 11.31 14.26
C GLY A 107 -0.40 10.45 13.13
N SER A 108 -1.23 9.86 12.25
CA SER A 108 -0.76 9.22 11.02
C SER A 108 -0.20 10.21 10.00
N GLY A 109 -0.66 11.47 10.06
CA GLY A 109 -0.40 12.48 9.03
C GLY A 109 -1.25 12.30 7.78
N TRP A 110 -2.19 11.35 7.78
CA TRP A 110 -3.15 11.09 6.71
C TRP A 110 -4.54 11.51 7.19
N THR A 111 -5.17 12.44 6.46
CA THR A 111 -6.51 12.94 6.73
C THR A 111 -7.27 13.07 5.42
N LEU A 112 -8.61 13.14 5.50
CA LEU A 112 -9.46 13.40 4.34
C LEU A 112 -9.28 14.81 3.77
N GLU A 113 -8.68 15.72 4.54
CA GLU A 113 -8.37 17.08 4.09
C GLU A 113 -7.09 17.12 3.26
N ASN A 114 -6.12 16.27 3.59
CA ASN A 114 -4.78 16.33 3.01
C ASN A 114 -4.48 15.19 2.02
N SER A 115 -5.37 14.20 1.93
CA SER A 115 -5.22 13.04 1.05
C SER A 115 -6.57 12.36 0.78
N VAL A 116 -6.63 11.60 -0.31
CA VAL A 116 -7.80 10.80 -0.71
C VAL A 116 -7.45 9.33 -0.54
N HIS A 117 -8.26 8.57 0.19
CA HIS A 117 -8.13 7.11 0.30
C HIS A 117 -9.20 6.41 -0.53
N LEU A 118 -8.77 5.60 -1.50
CA LEU A 118 -9.63 4.79 -2.36
C LEU A 118 -9.31 3.32 -2.22
N PHE A 119 -10.31 2.48 -2.49
CA PHE A 119 -10.14 1.05 -2.54
C PHE A 119 -9.84 0.59 -3.97
N CYS A 120 -8.86 -0.32 -4.10
CA CYS A 120 -8.46 -0.88 -5.37
C CYS A 120 -9.61 -1.68 -6.00
N ILE A 121 -10.02 -1.28 -7.21
CA ILE A 121 -11.10 -1.95 -7.94
C ILE A 121 -10.75 -3.39 -8.30
N CYS A 122 -9.47 -3.67 -8.54
CA CYS A 122 -8.98 -5.03 -8.80
C CYS A 122 -9.22 -5.93 -7.58
N HIS A 123 -8.92 -5.45 -6.37
CA HIS A 123 -9.17 -6.18 -5.14
C HIS A 123 -10.66 -6.32 -4.83
N ILE A 124 -11.46 -5.28 -5.06
CA ILE A 124 -12.92 -5.37 -4.96
C ILE A 124 -13.46 -6.46 -5.90
N ALA A 125 -13.03 -6.47 -7.17
CA ALA A 125 -13.47 -7.45 -8.14
C ALA A 125 -13.01 -8.88 -7.80
N GLN A 126 -11.80 -9.04 -7.25
CA GLN A 126 -11.30 -10.33 -6.75
C GLN A 126 -12.10 -10.83 -5.54
N ASN A 127 -12.37 -9.95 -4.57
CA ASN A 127 -13.17 -10.27 -3.40
C ASN A 127 -14.60 -10.63 -3.78
N LEU A 128 -15.23 -9.88 -4.69
CA LEU A 128 -16.56 -10.19 -5.21
C LEU A 128 -16.61 -11.56 -5.91
N LYS A 129 -15.54 -11.98 -6.61
CA LYS A 129 -15.45 -13.32 -7.22
C LYS A 129 -15.53 -14.44 -6.18
N ARG A 130 -14.98 -14.23 -4.97
CA ARG A 130 -15.06 -15.23 -3.89
C ARG A 130 -16.51 -15.50 -3.48
N TYR A 131 -17.36 -14.47 -3.50
CA TYR A 131 -18.78 -14.58 -3.16
C TYR A 131 -19.69 -14.88 -4.36
N PHE A 132 -19.33 -14.40 -5.56
CA PHE A 132 -20.12 -14.52 -6.78
C PHE A 132 -19.25 -15.06 -7.92
N ARG A 133 -19.41 -16.35 -8.26
CA ARG A 133 -18.63 -17.03 -9.31
C ARG A 133 -19.08 -16.66 -10.75
N ASN A 134 -19.12 -15.38 -11.10
CA ASN A 134 -19.57 -14.96 -12.44
C ASN A 134 -18.56 -14.04 -13.16
N ALA A 135 -17.88 -14.61 -14.19
CA ALA A 135 -16.75 -13.97 -14.87
C ALA A 135 -17.12 -12.73 -15.69
N LYS A 136 -18.35 -12.65 -16.23
CA LYS A 136 -18.81 -11.50 -17.05
C LYS A 136 -18.94 -10.22 -16.21
N ARG A 137 -19.47 -10.31 -14.99
CA ARG A 137 -19.62 -9.15 -14.08
C ARG A 137 -18.29 -8.59 -13.59
N LYS A 138 -17.26 -9.44 -13.44
CA LYS A 138 -15.89 -9.02 -13.10
C LYS A 138 -15.31 -8.06 -14.13
N LYS A 139 -15.47 -8.37 -15.42
CA LYS A 139 -14.94 -7.55 -16.52
C LYS A 139 -15.63 -6.19 -16.57
N LEU A 140 -16.94 -6.15 -16.29
CA LEU A 140 -17.72 -4.91 -16.22
C LEU A 140 -17.22 -3.99 -15.09
N ILE A 141 -17.00 -4.55 -13.89
CA ILE A 141 -16.55 -3.80 -12.72
C ILE A 141 -15.12 -3.28 -12.92
N ILE A 142 -14.19 -4.11 -13.42
CA ILE A 142 -12.81 -3.67 -13.67
C ILE A 142 -12.78 -2.52 -14.69
N ASN A 143 -13.62 -2.59 -15.73
CA ASN A 143 -13.70 -1.55 -16.75
C ASN A 143 -14.31 -0.23 -16.26
N MET A 144 -14.93 -0.18 -15.08
CA MET A 144 -15.43 1.08 -14.48
C MET A 144 -14.34 1.89 -13.78
N GLY A 145 -13.18 1.31 -13.50
CA GLY A 145 -12.08 1.96 -12.78
C GLY A 145 -10.81 2.17 -13.61
N ILE A 146 -10.92 2.06 -14.94
CA ILE A 146 -9.84 2.33 -15.91
C ILE A 146 -10.14 3.61 -16.66
#